data_AF-A0A1F9MUS3-F1
#
_entry.id   AF-A0A1F9MUS3-F1
#
_cell.length_a   1.000
_cell.length_b   1.000
_cell.length_c   1.000
_cell.angle_alpha   90.00
_cell.angle_beta   90.00
_cell.angle_gamma   90.00
#
_symmetry.space_group_name_H-M   'P 1'
#
loop_
_entity.id
_entity.type
_entity.pdbx_description
1 polymer ?
#
loop_
_entity_poly.entity_id
_entity_poly.type
_entity_poly.pdbx_seq_one_letter_code
_entity_poly.pdbx_strand_id
1 'polypeptide(L)'
;MGAKGSFYETLQGLHNLALLGQPVGLRTILHALTIKRLTQYAAFVYQNLPFVFQVAFMGMETRGLASKNLAQLWVDPYDYQEQLAHAVLFLARRLVPVSIYNHQLCLLPRELWPYARKSITDWKQSYPPACETCTQREACGGVFGTGEKHSAFLHPIP
;
A
#
# COMPACT_ATOMS: atom_id res chain seq x y z
N MET A 1 -20.48 -6.24 3.62
CA MET A 1 -19.66 -5.02 3.48
C MET A 1 -20.24 -4.17 2.37
N GLY A 2 -20.37 -2.86 2.59
CA GLY A 2 -20.84 -1.86 1.62
C GLY A 2 -22.33 -1.55 1.72
N ALA A 3 -22.68 -0.28 1.91
CA ALA A 3 -24.05 0.19 1.70
C ALA A 3 -24.32 0.22 0.18
N LYS A 4 -25.49 -0.25 -0.24
CA LYS A 4 -25.86 -0.26 -1.67
C LYS A 4 -25.79 1.18 -2.21
N GLY A 5 -24.98 1.40 -3.25
CA GLY A 5 -24.78 2.73 -3.84
C GLY A 5 -23.52 3.47 -3.38
N SER A 6 -22.87 3.05 -2.29
CA SER A 6 -21.74 3.80 -1.69
C SER A 6 -20.55 3.98 -2.64
N PHE A 7 -20.35 3.06 -3.57
CA PHE A 7 -19.31 3.17 -4.60
C PHE A 7 -19.55 4.36 -5.53
N TYR A 8 -20.77 4.49 -6.07
CA TYR A 8 -21.13 5.57 -6.98
C TYR A 8 -21.16 6.92 -6.26
N GLU A 9 -21.66 6.95 -5.02
CA GLU A 9 -21.60 8.16 -4.18
C GLU A 9 -20.15 8.61 -3.93
N THR A 10 -19.24 7.66 -3.66
CA THR A 10 -17.82 7.96 -3.51
C THR A 10 -17.24 8.55 -4.79
N LEU A 11 -17.51 7.92 -5.95
CA LEU A 11 -17.04 8.45 -7.23
C LEU A 11 -17.57 9.86 -7.49
N GLN A 12 -18.87 10.10 -7.27
CA GLN A 12 -19.47 11.42 -7.41
C GLN A 12 -18.76 12.44 -6.50
N GLY A 13 -18.48 12.08 -5.26
CA GLY A 13 -17.71 12.90 -4.33
C GLY A 13 -16.30 13.24 -4.84
N LEU A 14 -15.58 12.25 -5.38
CA LEU A 14 -14.24 12.46 -5.96
C LEU A 14 -14.30 13.42 -7.17
N HIS A 15 -15.29 13.26 -8.05
CA HIS A 15 -15.49 14.17 -9.18
C HIS A 15 -15.86 15.60 -8.73
N ASN A 16 -16.71 15.73 -7.71
CA ASN A 16 -17.05 17.04 -7.14
C ASN A 16 -15.83 17.74 -6.55
N LEU A 17 -14.96 17.01 -5.84
CA LEU A 17 -13.69 17.55 -5.34
C LEU A 17 -12.76 18.01 -6.48
N ALA A 18 -12.71 17.24 -7.57
CA ALA A 18 -11.95 17.62 -8.76
C ALA A 18 -12.48 18.91 -9.40
N LEU A 19 -13.80 19.06 -9.52
CA LEU A 19 -14.43 20.28 -10.03
C LEU A 19 -14.11 21.52 -9.17
N LEU A 20 -13.90 21.33 -7.87
CA LEU A 20 -13.49 22.37 -6.94
C LEU A 20 -11.97 22.56 -6.85
N GLY A 21 -11.19 21.91 -7.73
CA GLY A 21 -9.74 22.00 -7.78
C GLY A 21 -9.02 21.43 -6.55
N GLN A 22 -9.68 20.57 -5.77
CA GLN A 22 -9.09 19.99 -4.57
C GLN A 22 -8.17 18.82 -4.92
N PRO A 23 -6.94 18.76 -4.39
CA PRO A 23 -6.04 17.63 -4.62
C PRO A 23 -6.57 16.38 -3.92
N VAL A 24 -6.80 15.31 -4.68
CA VAL A 24 -7.35 14.06 -4.17
C VAL A 24 -6.26 12.99 -4.08
N GLY A 25 -6.03 12.48 -2.86
CA GLY A 25 -5.16 11.33 -2.63
C GLY A 25 -5.97 10.05 -2.43
N LEU A 26 -5.69 9.00 -3.21
CA LEU A 26 -6.28 7.68 -3.04
C LEU A 26 -5.33 6.77 -2.27
N ARG A 27 -5.80 6.19 -1.17
CA ARG A 27 -5.00 5.30 -0.32
C ARG A 27 -5.69 3.95 -0.21
N THR A 28 -4.98 2.90 -0.62
CA THR A 28 -5.53 1.54 -0.68
C THR A 28 -4.70 0.61 0.20
N ILE A 29 -5.36 0.02 1.20
CA ILE A 29 -4.74 -0.96 2.09
C ILE A 29 -4.64 -2.31 1.37
N LEU A 30 -3.45 -2.90 1.40
CA LEU A 30 -3.14 -4.19 0.78
C LEU A 30 -3.46 -5.33 1.74
N HIS A 31 -4.41 -6.18 1.35
CA HIS A 31 -4.84 -7.37 2.08
C HIS A 31 -5.47 -8.37 1.10
N ALA A 32 -5.76 -9.60 1.55
CA ALA A 32 -6.12 -10.72 0.68
C ALA A 32 -7.35 -10.48 -0.24
N LEU A 33 -8.22 -9.52 0.10
CA LEU A 33 -9.37 -9.16 -0.73
C LEU A 33 -9.04 -8.07 -1.77
N THR A 34 -8.17 -7.11 -1.45
CA THR A 34 -7.79 -6.02 -2.36
C THR A 34 -6.74 -6.48 -3.37
N ILE A 35 -5.80 -7.32 -2.96
CA ILE A 35 -4.74 -7.85 -3.85
C ILE A 35 -5.31 -8.52 -5.09
N LYS A 36 -6.40 -9.29 -4.95
CA LYS A 36 -7.05 -10.02 -6.06
C LYS A 36 -7.48 -9.12 -7.22
N ARG A 37 -7.75 -7.84 -6.95
CA ARG A 37 -8.23 -6.87 -7.94
C ARG A 37 -7.31 -5.66 -8.08
N LEU A 38 -6.08 -5.72 -7.57
CA LEU A 38 -5.21 -4.56 -7.45
C LEU A 38 -4.83 -3.99 -8.81
N THR A 39 -4.52 -4.84 -9.78
CA THR A 39 -4.17 -4.43 -11.15
C THR A 39 -5.37 -3.84 -11.89
N GLN A 40 -6.57 -4.42 -11.74
CA GLN A 40 -7.80 -3.87 -12.29
C GLN A 40 -8.17 -2.54 -11.62
N TYR A 41 -7.90 -2.39 -10.32
CA TYR A 41 -8.09 -1.13 -9.60
C TYR A 41 -7.14 -0.04 -10.12
N ALA A 42 -5.86 -0.34 -10.34
CA ALA A 42 -4.92 0.59 -10.96
C ALA A 42 -5.39 1.05 -12.36
N ALA A 43 -5.87 0.12 -13.19
CA ALA A 43 -6.45 0.45 -14.48
C ALA A 43 -7.70 1.33 -14.36
N PHE A 44 -8.59 1.01 -13.42
CA PHE A 44 -9.78 1.79 -13.13
C PHE A 44 -9.45 3.23 -12.72
N VAL A 45 -8.50 3.41 -11.80
CA VAL A 45 -8.05 4.73 -11.33
C VAL A 45 -7.54 5.56 -12.51
N TYR A 46 -6.65 5.00 -13.33
CA TYR A 46 -6.12 5.71 -14.50
C TYR A 46 -7.23 6.11 -15.50
N GLN A 47 -8.19 5.22 -15.75
CA GLN A 47 -9.25 5.45 -16.74
C GLN A 47 -10.32 6.44 -16.28
N ASN A 48 -10.65 6.44 -14.98
CA ASN A 48 -11.83 7.15 -14.47
C ASN A 48 -11.48 8.33 -13.55
N LEU A 49 -10.29 8.33 -12.97
CA LEU A 49 -9.85 9.32 -11.98
C LEU A 49 -8.52 9.98 -12.42
N PRO A 50 -8.43 10.53 -13.65
CA PRO A 50 -7.18 11.12 -14.16
C PRO A 50 -6.72 12.37 -13.40
N PHE A 51 -7.59 12.93 -12.57
CA PHE A 51 -7.33 14.08 -11.70
C PHE A 51 -6.73 13.70 -10.34
N VAL A 52 -6.49 12.41 -10.08
CA VAL A 52 -5.92 11.97 -8.80
C VAL A 52 -4.53 12.60 -8.61
N PHE A 53 -4.33 13.25 -7.47
CA PHE A 53 -3.06 13.87 -7.12
C PHE A 53 -2.00 12.82 -6.76
N GLN A 54 -2.42 11.75 -6.06
CA GLN A 54 -1.53 10.65 -5.69
C GLN A 54 -2.32 9.37 -5.42
N VAL A 55 -1.75 8.23 -5.80
CA VAL A 55 -2.17 6.89 -5.37
C VAL A 55 -1.13 6.31 -4.41
N ALA A 56 -1.55 5.81 -3.25
CA ALA A 56 -0.68 5.11 -2.33
C ALA A 56 -1.19 3.71 -2.02
N PHE A 57 -0.35 2.71 -2.27
CA PHE A 57 -0.59 1.33 -1.86
C PHE A 57 0.09 1.08 -0.52
N MET A 58 -0.69 0.67 0.48
CA MET A 58 -0.27 0.68 1.88
C MET A 58 -0.29 -0.73 2.46
N GLY A 59 0.81 -1.18 3.05
CA GLY A 59 0.81 -2.37 3.90
C GLY A 59 -0.18 -2.24 5.07
N MET A 60 -0.85 -3.35 5.40
CA MET A 60 -1.87 -3.40 6.45
C MET A 60 -1.23 -3.56 7.85
N GLU A 61 -1.65 -2.72 8.79
CA GLU A 61 -1.36 -2.94 10.22
C GLU A 61 -2.27 -4.05 10.76
N THR A 62 -1.69 -5.11 11.31
CA THR A 62 -2.43 -6.25 11.88
C THR A 62 -2.85 -5.98 13.31
N ARG A 63 -3.66 -4.93 13.52
CA ARG A 63 -4.19 -4.52 14.82
C ARG A 63 -5.65 -4.06 14.68
N GLY A 64 -6.36 -3.99 15.80
CA GLY A 64 -7.72 -3.43 15.84
C GLY A 64 -8.72 -4.31 15.11
N LEU A 65 -9.48 -3.74 14.18
CA LEU A 65 -10.44 -4.52 13.37
C LEU A 65 -9.75 -5.54 12.45
N ALA A 66 -8.51 -5.26 12.01
CA ALA A 66 -7.77 -6.19 11.17
C ALA A 66 -7.44 -7.49 11.93
N SER A 67 -7.04 -7.37 13.20
CA SER A 67 -6.77 -8.52 14.09
C SER A 67 -7.94 -9.50 14.14
N LYS A 68 -9.15 -8.99 14.39
CA LYS A 68 -10.39 -9.79 14.46
C LYS A 68 -10.74 -10.51 13.15
N ASN A 69 -10.17 -10.09 12.03
CA ASN A 69 -10.47 -10.61 10.70
C ASN A 69 -9.22 -11.14 9.97
N LEU A 70 -8.14 -11.44 10.70
CA LEU A 70 -6.86 -11.84 10.10
C LEU A 70 -6.99 -13.06 9.20
N ALA A 71 -7.81 -14.05 9.56
CA ALA A 71 -8.01 -15.24 8.73
C ALA A 71 -8.52 -14.91 7.32
N GLN A 72 -9.29 -13.83 7.15
CA GLN A 72 -9.81 -13.40 5.87
C GLN A 72 -8.92 -12.35 5.18
N LEU A 73 -8.25 -11.50 5.95
CA LEU A 73 -7.53 -10.34 5.43
C LEU A 73 -6.03 -10.59 5.25
N TRP A 74 -5.42 -11.45 6.06
CA TRP A 74 -3.98 -11.66 6.02
C TRP A 74 -3.55 -12.31 4.71
N VAL A 75 -2.52 -11.73 4.12
CA VAL A 75 -1.72 -12.30 3.04
C VAL A 75 -0.29 -11.84 3.32
N ASP A 76 0.68 -12.75 3.21
CA ASP A 76 2.07 -12.36 3.44
C ASP A 76 2.47 -11.34 2.35
N PRO A 77 3.11 -10.22 2.71
CA PRO A 77 3.60 -9.29 1.71
C PRO A 77 4.50 -9.91 0.65
N TYR A 78 5.26 -10.95 1.00
CA TYR A 78 6.05 -11.71 0.03
C TYR A 78 5.19 -12.31 -1.11
N ASP A 79 3.95 -12.72 -0.81
CA ASP A 79 3.10 -13.48 -1.73
C ASP A 79 2.40 -12.62 -2.80
N TYR A 80 2.40 -11.29 -2.66
CA TYR A 80 1.66 -10.40 -3.58
C TYR A 80 2.54 -9.41 -4.37
N GLN A 81 3.85 -9.64 -4.39
CA GLN A 81 4.80 -8.71 -5.02
C GLN A 81 4.56 -8.51 -6.51
N GLU A 82 4.11 -9.55 -7.23
CA GLU A 82 3.80 -9.45 -8.66
C GLU A 82 2.60 -8.51 -8.91
N GLN A 83 1.51 -8.66 -8.15
CA GLN A 83 0.33 -7.83 -8.29
C GLN A 83 0.64 -6.38 -7.93
N LEU A 84 1.43 -6.18 -6.87
CA LEU A 84 1.88 -4.85 -6.46
C LEU A 84 2.77 -4.21 -7.53
N ALA A 85 3.74 -4.95 -8.08
CA ALA A 85 4.64 -4.47 -9.12
C ALA A 85 3.86 -4.05 -10.37
N HIS A 86 2.95 -4.92 -10.85
CA HIS A 86 2.10 -4.61 -11.98
C HIS A 86 1.27 -3.34 -11.75
N ALA A 87 0.62 -3.20 -10.60
CA ALA A 87 -0.20 -2.03 -10.31
C ALA A 87 0.62 -0.73 -10.23
N VAL A 88 1.76 -0.76 -9.54
CA VAL A 88 2.64 0.39 -9.37
C VAL A 88 3.26 0.82 -10.69
N LEU A 89 3.86 -0.11 -11.43
CA LEU A 89 4.49 0.19 -12.71
C LEU A 89 3.47 0.61 -13.77
N PHE A 90 2.25 0.05 -13.74
CA PHE A 90 1.16 0.47 -14.63
C PHE A 90 0.83 1.96 -14.46
N LEU A 91 0.68 2.43 -13.21
CA LEU A 91 0.39 3.82 -12.88
C LEU A 91 1.59 4.73 -13.18
N ALA A 92 2.79 4.32 -12.75
CA ALA A 92 4.01 5.10 -12.92
C ALA A 92 4.35 5.36 -14.40
N ARG A 93 4.23 4.35 -15.27
CA ARG A 93 4.45 4.49 -16.73
C ARG A 93 3.45 5.45 -17.39
N ARG A 94 2.33 5.74 -16.74
CA ARG A 94 1.28 6.66 -17.19
C ARG A 94 1.34 8.01 -16.47
N LEU A 95 2.44 8.27 -15.78
CA LEU A 95 2.69 9.51 -15.04
C LEU A 95 1.66 9.79 -13.93
N VAL A 96 0.94 8.75 -13.46
CA VAL A 96 0.11 8.87 -12.27
C VAL A 96 1.03 8.77 -11.04
N PRO A 97 1.09 9.79 -10.16
CA PRO A 97 1.95 9.74 -9.00
C PRO A 97 1.55 8.59 -8.09
N VAL A 98 2.46 7.63 -7.89
CA VAL A 98 2.21 6.42 -7.11
C VAL A 98 3.28 6.24 -6.05
N SER A 99 2.90 5.74 -4.88
CA SER A 99 3.81 5.43 -3.79
C SER A 99 3.43 4.13 -3.07
N ILE A 100 4.42 3.47 -2.51
CA ILE A 100 4.26 2.31 -1.64
C ILE A 100 4.57 2.75 -0.21
N TYR A 101 3.60 2.59 0.67
CA TYR A 101 3.69 2.95 2.09
C TYR A 101 3.67 1.70 2.94
N ASN A 102 4.27 1.79 4.12
CA ASN A 102 4.18 0.78 5.18
C ASN A 102 4.67 -0.61 4.74
N HIS A 103 5.69 -0.67 3.89
CA HIS A 103 6.20 -1.90 3.33
C HIS A 103 7.73 -1.97 3.49
N GLN A 104 8.24 -3.16 3.80
CA GLN A 104 9.67 -3.39 4.02
C GLN A 104 10.40 -3.56 2.69
N LEU A 105 11.53 -2.87 2.52
CA LEU A 105 12.32 -2.92 1.27
C LEU A 105 12.82 -4.34 0.94
N CYS A 106 13.12 -5.16 1.95
CA CYS A 106 13.55 -6.55 1.75
C CYS A 106 12.45 -7.46 1.20
N LEU A 107 11.19 -7.06 1.25
CA LEU A 107 10.09 -7.80 0.63
C LEU A 107 9.75 -7.28 -0.77
N LEU A 108 10.17 -6.06 -1.10
CA LEU A 108 9.84 -5.43 -2.37
C LEU A 108 10.89 -5.78 -3.44
N PRO A 109 10.48 -6.12 -4.68
CA PRO A 109 11.35 -6.11 -5.84
C PRO A 109 12.10 -4.77 -5.95
N ARG A 110 13.38 -4.80 -6.31
CA ARG A 110 14.24 -3.61 -6.38
C ARG A 110 13.68 -2.51 -7.30
N GLU A 111 12.98 -2.90 -8.37
CA GLU A 111 12.30 -1.97 -9.27
C GLU A 111 11.20 -1.14 -8.59
N LEU A 112 10.69 -1.59 -7.45
CA LEU A 112 9.65 -0.87 -6.69
C LEU A 112 10.21 0.08 -5.63
N TRP A 113 11.51 -0.01 -5.31
CA TRP A 113 12.13 0.84 -4.28
C TRP A 113 12.00 2.34 -4.56
N PRO A 114 12.10 2.84 -5.81
CA PRO A 114 11.89 4.26 -6.09
C PRO A 114 10.50 4.78 -5.70
N TYR A 115 9.51 3.90 -5.53
CA TYR A 115 8.15 4.25 -5.13
C TYR A 115 7.92 4.04 -3.63
N ALA A 116 8.81 3.34 -2.92
CA ALA A 116 8.70 3.14 -1.48
C ALA A 116 8.95 4.46 -0.72
N ARG A 117 8.16 4.70 0.32
CA ARG A 117 8.32 5.86 1.21
C ARG A 117 8.23 5.43 2.67
N LYS A 118 9.11 5.98 3.50
CA LYS A 118 9.01 5.90 4.96
C LYS A 118 7.91 6.87 5.43
N SER A 119 6.69 6.37 5.48
CA SER A 119 5.46 7.16 5.72
C SER A 119 4.85 6.96 7.10
N ILE A 120 5.48 6.16 7.96
CA ILE A 120 5.01 5.84 9.32
C ILE A 120 5.76 6.75 10.31
N THR A 121 5.04 7.27 11.30
CA THR A 121 5.64 7.99 12.43
C THR A 121 6.52 7.08 13.26
N ASP A 122 7.67 7.57 13.74
CA ASP A 122 8.69 6.76 14.42
C ASP A 122 8.13 5.89 15.56
N TRP A 123 7.15 6.39 16.32
CA TRP A 123 6.56 5.64 17.44
C TRP A 123 5.75 4.39 17.02
N LYS A 124 5.28 4.30 15.78
CA LYS A 124 4.56 3.13 15.24
C LYS A 124 5.47 2.17 14.48
N GLN A 125 6.67 2.63 14.14
CA GLN A 125 7.62 1.90 13.33
C GLN A 125 8.57 1.12 14.25
N SER A 126 8.80 -0.15 13.92
CA SER A 126 9.78 -0.98 14.60
C SER A 126 10.66 -1.70 13.57
N TYR A 127 11.80 -2.17 14.04
CA TYR A 127 12.74 -2.97 13.26
C TYR A 127 13.04 -4.23 14.06
N PRO A 128 12.74 -5.42 13.52
CA PRO A 128 13.11 -6.68 14.16
C PRO A 128 14.63 -6.79 14.33
N PRO A 129 15.14 -7.63 15.25
CA PRO A 129 16.59 -7.79 15.49
C PRO A 129 17.39 -8.10 14.22
N ALA A 130 16.80 -8.85 13.28
CA ALA A 130 17.41 -9.14 11.98
C ALA A 130 17.76 -7.89 11.15
N CYS A 131 17.17 -6.72 11.44
CA CYS A 131 17.45 -5.47 10.76
C CYS A 131 18.67 -4.70 11.31
N GLU A 132 19.28 -5.15 12.41
CA GLU A 132 20.46 -4.48 13.00
C GLU A 132 21.65 -4.43 12.03
N THR A 133 21.81 -5.46 11.19
CA THR A 133 22.87 -5.56 10.19
C THR A 133 22.45 -5.08 8.79
N CYS A 134 21.24 -4.50 8.64
CA CYS A 134 20.68 -4.13 7.34
C CYS A 134 21.18 -2.75 6.88
N THR A 135 21.84 -2.70 5.72
CA THR A 135 22.36 -1.44 5.12
C THR A 135 21.25 -0.51 4.65
N GLN A 136 20.06 -1.05 4.39
CA GLN A 136 18.89 -0.28 3.90
C GLN A 136 17.94 0.15 5.02
N ARG A 137 18.33 -0.01 6.30
CA ARG A 137 17.47 0.29 7.45
C ARG A 137 16.94 1.72 7.43
N GLU A 138 17.79 2.71 7.17
CA GLU A 138 17.41 4.13 7.19
C GLU A 138 16.34 4.49 6.14
N ALA A 139 16.42 3.87 4.95
CA ALA A 139 15.46 4.07 3.88
C ALA A 139 14.19 3.21 4.01
N CYS A 140 14.21 2.21 4.89
CA CYS A 140 13.13 1.22 5.01
C CYS A 140 11.96 1.75 5.84
N GLY A 141 10.74 1.37 5.46
CA GLY A 141 9.51 1.68 6.20
C GLY A 141 9.34 0.90 7.51
N GLY A 142 10.22 -0.07 7.80
CA GLY A 142 10.13 -0.92 9.00
C GLY A 142 8.83 -1.73 9.06
N VAL A 143 8.57 -2.38 10.19
CA VAL A 143 7.30 -3.06 10.48
C VAL A 143 6.44 -2.20 11.42
N PHE A 144 5.14 -2.49 11.49
CA PHE A 144 4.29 -1.91 12.53
C PHE A 144 4.61 -2.53 13.88
N GLY A 145 5.20 -1.78 14.80
CA GLY A 145 5.62 -2.31 16.12
C GLY A 145 4.46 -2.84 16.97
N THR A 146 3.24 -2.37 16.71
CA THR A 146 2.01 -2.76 17.40
C THR A 146 1.21 -3.87 16.69
N GLY A 147 1.71 -4.36 15.55
CA GLY A 147 1.03 -5.37 14.75
C GLY A 147 1.23 -6.79 15.30
N GLU A 148 0.16 -7.59 15.29
CA GLU A 148 0.18 -8.98 15.75
C GLU A 148 0.90 -9.97 14.80
N LYS A 149 1.07 -9.62 13.53
CA LYS A 149 1.66 -10.51 12.52
C LYS A 149 2.53 -9.74 11.53
N HIS A 150 3.66 -10.32 11.19
CA HIS A 150 4.61 -9.81 10.22
C HIS A 150 4.95 -10.88 9.19
N SER A 151 5.55 -10.46 8.07
CA SER A 151 6.00 -11.40 7.04
C SER A 151 7.02 -12.38 7.59
N ALA A 152 6.93 -13.64 7.19
CA ALA A 152 7.93 -14.67 7.52
C ALA A 152 9.24 -14.51 6.72
N PHE A 153 9.24 -13.65 5.69
CA PHE A 153 10.34 -13.50 4.74
C PHE A 153 11.21 -12.26 4.99
N LEU A 154 11.03 -11.60 6.15
CA LEU A 154 11.88 -10.48 6.55
C LEU A 154 13.33 -10.92 6.69
N HIS A 155 14.22 -10.24 5.97
CA HIS A 155 15.65 -10.49 6.02
C HIS A 155 16.45 -9.17 5.92
N PRO A 156 17.67 -9.11 6.48
CA PRO A 156 18.56 -7.99 6.27
C PRO A 156 19.03 -7.93 4.82
N ILE A 157 19.23 -6.71 4.33
CA ILE A 157 19.93 -6.46 3.07
C ILE A 157 21.37 -6.11 3.44
N PRO A 158 22.36 -6.86 2.92
CA PRO A 158 23.78 -6.64 3.22
C PRO A 158 24.31 -5.34 2.61
#